data_AF-A0A497N2V1-F1
#
_entry.id   AF-A0A497N2V1-F1
#
_cell.length_a   1.000
_cell.length_b   1.000
_cell.length_c   1.000
_cell.angle_alpha   90.00
_cell.angle_beta   90.00
_cell.angle_gamma   90.00
#
_symmetry.space_group_name_H-M   'P 1'
#
loop_
_entity.id
_entity.type
_entity.pdbx_description
1 polymer ?
#
loop_
_entity_poly.entity_id
_entity_poly.type
_entity_poly.pdbx_seq_one_letter_code
_entity_poly.pdbx_strand_id
1 'polypeptide(L)'
;MRFNEPPDPLAADPALMPFLTGKPSEPWPRRQSREAVEVLRAEVEFASKHLAPWLPALQACVEEKGEIDFYKIVIRLSRGFVEADLDFASTLLKNSL
;
A
#
# COMPACT_ATOMS: atom_id res chain seq x y z
N MET A 1 30.60 6.50 -12.45
CA MET A 1 29.73 6.17 -11.30
C MET A 1 28.44 5.58 -11.86
N ARG A 2 28.21 4.27 -11.68
CA ARG A 2 26.90 3.66 -11.99
C ARG A 2 26.00 3.95 -10.79
N PHE A 3 24.98 4.78 -10.97
CA PHE A 3 23.93 4.97 -9.99
C PHE A 3 23.11 3.66 -10.01
N ASN A 4 23.36 2.80 -9.03
CA ASN A 4 22.57 1.60 -8.81
C ASN A 4 21.32 2.09 -8.06
N GLU A 5 20.29 2.45 -8.80
CA GLU A 5 19.01 2.91 -8.25
C GLU A 5 18.49 1.77 -7.34
N PRO A 6 18.32 1.99 -6.03
CA PRO A 6 17.77 0.97 -5.16
C PRO A 6 16.36 0.64 -5.67
N PRO A 7 15.95 -0.64 -5.71
CA PRO A 7 14.55 -0.97 -5.93
C PRO A 7 13.74 -0.26 -4.83
N ASP A 8 12.70 0.44 -5.24
CA ASP A 8 11.70 1.14 -4.41
C ASP A 8 12.03 2.55 -3.90
N PRO A 9 12.04 3.56 -4.78
CA PRO A 9 11.17 4.70 -4.54
C PRO A 9 9.75 4.18 -4.33
N LEU A 10 9.09 4.52 -3.21
CA LEU A 10 7.67 4.22 -2.93
C LEU A 10 6.80 4.40 -4.21
N ALA A 11 7.04 5.47 -4.98
CA ALA A 11 6.30 5.80 -6.20
C ALA A 11 6.59 4.92 -7.44
N ALA A 12 7.64 4.09 -7.41
CA ALA A 12 8.06 3.27 -8.55
C ALA A 12 7.51 1.84 -8.48
N ASP A 13 6.97 1.39 -7.35
CA ASP A 13 6.37 0.07 -7.24
C ASP A 13 5.03 0.04 -8.03
N PRO A 14 4.94 -0.72 -9.13
CA PRO A 14 3.72 -0.82 -9.92
C PRO A 14 2.54 -1.40 -9.12
N ALA A 15 2.79 -2.08 -8.00
CA ALA A 15 1.75 -2.59 -7.09
C ALA A 15 1.16 -1.49 -6.20
N LEU A 16 1.89 -0.39 -5.96
CA LEU A 16 1.42 0.69 -5.10
C LEU A 16 0.33 1.54 -5.75
N MET A 17 0.41 1.80 -7.07
CA MET A 17 -0.57 2.64 -7.76
C MET A 17 -1.99 2.03 -7.78
N PRO A 18 -2.19 0.74 -8.11
CA PRO A 18 -3.49 0.07 -7.99
C PRO A 18 -4.02 0.07 -6.55
N PHE A 19 -3.14 -0.17 -5.57
CA PHE A 19 -3.45 -0.12 -4.13
C PHE A 19 -3.94 1.28 -3.71
N LEU A 20 -3.21 2.34 -4.04
CA LEU A 20 -3.56 3.72 -3.69
C LEU A 20 -4.80 4.25 -4.43
N THR A 21 -5.11 3.71 -5.62
CA THR A 21 -6.22 4.21 -6.44
C THR A 21 -7.51 3.41 -6.28
N GLY A 22 -7.49 2.32 -5.49
CA GLY A 22 -8.64 1.44 -5.27
C GLY A 22 -9.20 0.83 -6.56
N LYS A 23 -8.41 0.85 -7.65
CA LYS A 23 -8.75 0.26 -8.93
C LYS A 23 -8.02 -1.06 -9.06
N PRO A 24 -8.68 -2.21 -8.79
CA PRO A 24 -8.25 -3.43 -9.45
C PRO A 24 -8.24 -3.13 -10.96
N SER A 25 -7.21 -3.57 -11.65
CA SER A 25 -6.90 -3.19 -13.04
C SER A 25 -7.98 -3.55 -14.07
N GLU A 26 -9.10 -4.16 -13.70
CA GLU A 26 -10.25 -4.44 -14.56
C GLU A 26 -11.58 -4.43 -13.78
N PRO A 27 -12.72 -4.08 -14.41
CA PRO A 27 -14.03 -4.17 -13.78
C PRO A 27 -14.41 -5.63 -13.57
N TRP A 28 -14.41 -6.09 -12.30
CA TRP A 28 -14.77 -7.45 -11.94
C TRP A 28 -16.17 -7.84 -12.45
N PRO A 29 -16.28 -8.83 -13.37
CA PRO A 29 -17.55 -9.41 -13.73
C PRO A 29 -18.13 -10.13 -12.50
N ARG A 30 -19.43 -9.96 -12.24
CA ARG A 30 -20.18 -10.42 -11.04
C ARG A 30 -20.18 -11.94 -10.75
N ARG A 31 -19.19 -12.72 -11.18
CA ARG A 31 -19.15 -14.19 -11.04
C ARG A 31 -17.80 -14.81 -10.60
N GLN A 32 -16.77 -14.04 -10.30
CA GLN A 32 -15.44 -14.57 -9.95
C GLN A 32 -15.10 -14.44 -8.45
N SER A 33 -15.95 -14.95 -7.56
CA SER A 33 -15.72 -14.81 -6.10
C SER A 33 -14.37 -15.39 -5.64
N ARG A 34 -13.90 -16.48 -6.25
CA ARG A 34 -12.64 -17.12 -5.87
C ARG A 34 -11.41 -16.32 -6.30
N GLU A 35 -11.44 -15.75 -7.50
CA GLU A 35 -10.34 -14.95 -8.03
C GLU A 35 -10.22 -13.62 -7.29
N ALA A 36 -11.35 -12.99 -6.95
CA ALA A 36 -11.38 -11.81 -6.11
C ALA A 36 -10.81 -12.06 -4.70
N VAL A 37 -11.07 -13.23 -4.11
CA VAL A 37 -10.51 -13.62 -2.81
C VAL A 37 -9.00 -13.84 -2.89
N GLU A 38 -8.47 -14.44 -3.96
CA GLU A 38 -7.03 -14.61 -4.14
C GLU A 38 -6.31 -13.28 -4.37
N VAL A 39 -6.91 -12.35 -5.14
CA VAL A 39 -6.38 -11.00 -5.31
C VAL A 39 -6.36 -10.25 -3.97
N LEU A 40 -7.46 -10.32 -3.20
CA LEU A 40 -7.54 -9.71 -1.88
C LEU A 40 -6.53 -10.31 -0.89
N ARG A 41 -6.27 -11.61 -0.98
CA ARG A 41 -5.23 -12.28 -0.19
C ARG A 41 -3.84 -11.76 -0.55
N ALA A 42 -3.54 -11.61 -1.84
CA ALA A 42 -2.28 -11.08 -2.32
C ALA A 42 -2.08 -9.61 -1.89
N GLU A 43 -3.14 -8.81 -1.93
CA GLU A 43 -3.14 -7.42 -1.44
C GLU A 43 -2.84 -7.34 0.06
N VAL A 44 -3.53 -8.12 0.89
CA VAL A 44 -3.28 -8.19 2.34
C VAL A 44 -1.85 -8.66 2.63
N GLU A 45 -1.37 -9.68 1.91
CA GLU A 45 -0.01 -10.20 2.08
C GLU A 45 1.04 -9.15 1.72
N PHE A 46 0.88 -8.48 0.57
CA PHE A 46 1.77 -7.42 0.14
C PHE A 46 1.78 -6.26 1.12
N ALA A 47 0.60 -5.73 1.45
CA ALA A 47 0.49 -4.58 2.34
C ALA A 47 1.06 -4.90 3.73
N SER A 48 0.77 -6.07 4.30
CA SER A 48 1.27 -6.45 5.63
C SER A 48 2.76 -6.75 5.70
N LYS A 49 3.36 -7.32 4.64
CA LYS A 49 4.78 -7.73 4.64
C LYS A 49 5.72 -6.69 4.06
N HIS A 50 5.27 -5.95 3.06
CA HIS A 50 6.13 -5.12 2.22
C HIS A 50 5.84 -3.63 2.33
N LEU A 51 4.64 -3.20 2.71
CA LEU A 51 4.27 -1.78 2.74
C LEU A 51 4.12 -1.21 4.17
N ALA A 52 3.24 -1.80 4.98
CA ALA A 52 2.94 -1.33 6.32
C ALA A 52 4.15 -1.33 7.28
N PRO A 53 5.06 -2.33 7.28
CA PRO A 53 6.12 -2.41 8.30
C PRO A 53 7.11 -1.25 8.31
N TRP A 54 7.36 -0.62 7.17
CA TRP A 54 8.40 0.40 7.03
C TRP A 54 7.86 1.82 7.03
N LEU A 55 6.55 2.03 6.84
CA LEU A 55 5.91 3.34 6.88
C LEU A 55 6.14 4.12 8.18
N PRO A 56 6.13 3.50 9.38
CA PRO A 56 6.45 4.22 10.61
C PRO A 56 7.89 4.77 10.60
N ALA A 57 8.85 4.00 10.11
CA ALA A 57 10.24 4.42 10.01
C ALA A 57 10.43 5.53 8.95
N LEU A 58 9.73 5.43 7.81
CA LEU A 58 9.72 6.49 6.80
C LEU A 58 9.09 7.76 7.35
N GLN A 59 7.94 7.68 8.03
CA GLN A 59 7.29 8.83 8.66
C GLN A 59 8.24 9.51 9.64
N ALA A 60 8.87 8.76 10.54
CA ALA A 60 9.82 9.33 11.50
C ALA A 60 10.98 10.05 10.78
N CYS A 61 11.52 9.46 9.72
CA CYS A 61 12.59 10.05 8.91
C CYS A 61 12.13 11.36 8.23
N VAL A 62 10.94 11.39 7.65
CA VAL A 62 10.38 12.57 6.98
C VAL A 62 9.99 13.66 7.98
N GLU A 63 9.51 13.30 9.17
CA GLU A 63 9.19 14.26 10.23
C GLU A 63 10.44 14.91 10.81
N GLU A 64 11.51 14.13 11.00
CA GLU A 64 12.79 14.60 11.53
C GLU A 64 13.57 15.44 10.51
N LYS A 65 13.65 14.98 9.26
CA LYS A 65 14.54 15.55 8.23
C LYS A 65 13.81 16.41 7.20
N GLY A 66 12.49 16.32 7.13
CA GLY A 66 11.70 17.06 6.15
C GLY A 66 11.72 18.55 6.46
N GLU A 67 12.16 19.35 5.49
CA GLU A 67 12.11 20.81 5.59
C GLU A 67 10.73 21.37 5.22
N ILE A 68 9.95 20.62 4.43
CA ILE A 68 8.67 21.05 3.88
C ILE A 68 7.52 20.32 4.59
N ASP A 69 6.64 21.09 5.24
CA ASP A 69 5.51 20.56 6.00
C ASP A 69 4.51 19.78 5.14
N PHE A 70 4.40 20.11 3.85
CA PHE A 70 3.59 19.36 2.90
C PHE A 70 3.94 17.86 2.90
N TYR A 71 5.22 17.50 2.81
CA TYR A 71 5.64 16.09 2.77
C TYR A 71 5.43 15.39 4.12
N LYS A 72 5.53 16.12 5.24
CA LYS A 72 5.17 15.59 6.58
C LYS A 72 3.69 15.24 6.67
N ILE A 73 2.83 16.06 6.08
CA ILE A 73 1.39 15.79 6.02
C ILE A 73 1.11 14.61 5.09
N VAL A 74 1.73 14.57 3.91
CA VAL A 74 1.55 13.48 2.95
C VAL A 74 1.94 12.14 3.56
N ILE A 75 3.08 12.03 4.25
CA ILE A 75 3.50 10.76 4.84
C ILE A 75 2.57 10.29 5.96
N ARG A 76 2.02 11.21 6.76
CA ARG A 76 1.00 10.91 7.78
C ARG A 76 -0.27 10.37 7.14
N LEU A 77 -0.75 11.01 6.07
CA LEU A 77 -1.92 10.58 5.32
C LEU A 77 -1.70 9.21 4.68
N SER A 78 -0.55 9.00 4.02
CA SER A 78 -0.22 7.73 3.38
C SER A 78 -0.17 6.58 4.38
N ARG A 79 0.44 6.80 5.55
CA ARG A 79 0.45 5.80 6.62
C ARG A 79 -0.97 5.48 7.10
N GLY A 80 -1.76 6.50 7.44
CA GLY A 80 -3.12 6.30 7.91
C GLY A 80 -4.00 5.58 6.87
N PHE A 81 -3.82 5.90 5.59
CA PHE A 81 -4.50 5.21 4.49
C PHE A 81 -4.12 3.73 4.44
N VAL A 82 -2.82 3.40 4.43
CA VAL A 82 -2.34 2.01 4.33
C VAL A 82 -2.78 1.19 5.54
N GLU A 83 -2.73 1.74 6.74
CA GLU A 83 -3.17 1.06 7.97
C GLU A 83 -4.68 0.78 7.93
N ALA A 84 -5.49 1.76 7.52
CA ALA A 84 -6.94 1.60 7.41
C ALA A 84 -7.35 0.62 6.31
N ASP A 85 -6.68 0.69 5.15
CA ASP A 85 -6.96 -0.19 4.03
C ASP A 85 -6.57 -1.64 4.33
N LEU A 86 -5.41 -1.87 4.95
CA LEU A 86 -5.00 -3.20 5.39
C LEU A 86 -6.00 -3.80 6.39
N ASP A 87 -6.52 -3.02 7.33
CA ASP A 87 -7.54 -3.48 8.28
C ASP A 87 -8.86 -3.82 7.57
N PHE A 88 -9.29 -2.97 6.64
CA PHE A 88 -10.48 -3.20 5.83
C PHE A 88 -10.36 -4.45 4.95
N ALA A 89 -9.28 -4.58 4.19
CA ALA A 89 -9.00 -5.72 3.32
C ALA A 89 -8.88 -7.03 4.14
N SER A 90 -8.19 -6.98 5.28
CA SER A 90 -8.09 -8.13 6.20
C SER A 90 -9.46 -8.56 6.75
N THR A 91 -10.34 -7.60 7.06
CA THR A 91 -11.69 -7.85 7.54
C THR A 91 -12.57 -8.44 6.45
N LEU A 92 -12.50 -7.91 5.23
CA LEU A 92 -13.19 -8.47 4.06
C LEU A 92 -12.74 -9.91 3.77
N LEU A 93 -11.44 -10.18 3.84
CA LEU A 93 -10.88 -11.51 3.57
C LEU A 93 -11.37 -12.53 4.60
N LYS A 94 -11.41 -12.16 5.89
CA LYS A 94 -11.95 -13.01 6.97
C LYS A 94 -13.43 -13.34 6.78
N ASN A 95 -14.21 -12.41 6.23
CA ASN A 95 -15.64 -12.59 6.00
C ASN A 95 -15.97 -13.28 4.66
N SER A 96 -14.97 -13.48 3.78
CA SER A 96 -15.11 -14.11 2.47
C SER A 96 -14.62 -15.57 2.41
N LEU A 97 -14.01 -16.06 3.51
CA LEU A 97 -13.54 -17.44 3.70
C LEU A 97 -14.48 -18.19 4.65
#